data_AF-A0A0J7JT00-F1
#
_entry.id   AF-A0A0J7JT00-F1
#
_cell.length_a   1.000
_cell.length_b   1.000
_cell.length_c   1.000
_cell.angle_alpha   90.00
_cell.angle_beta   90.00
_cell.angle_gamma   90.00
#
_symmetry.space_group_name_H-M   'P 1'
#
loop_
_entity.id
_entity.type
_entity.pdbx_description
1 polymer ?
#
loop_
_entity_poly.entity_id
_entity_poly.type
_entity_poly.pdbx_seq_one_letter_code
_entity_poly.pdbx_strand_id
1 'polypeptide(L)'
;MFSYSFFMDGSIAVEVRASGYIRAGHSAHDEDSGFRVHDFVSGSIHDHVMNFKVDFDILGTPNTVQLLRKVPVSRSYPWSGGKARNTMKLTRSFVDSEDRSRFNWGPNGDTQVLVVNQDEKNSYGEFRGYRIQPYAGLLHLTVQDSSN
;
A
#
# COMPACT_ATOMS: atom_id res chain seq x y z
N MET A 1 4.80 -19.79 0.31
CA MET A 1 6.15 -19.57 0.89
C MET A 1 6.23 -18.16 1.43
N PHE A 2 6.61 -17.99 2.69
CA PHE A 2 6.81 -16.69 3.33
C PHE A 2 8.30 -16.38 3.40
N SER A 3 8.68 -15.13 3.11
CA SER A 3 10.06 -14.67 3.20
C SER A 3 10.13 -13.34 3.94
N TYR A 4 11.10 -13.23 4.85
CA TYR A 4 11.45 -12.00 5.56
C TYR A 4 12.89 -11.64 5.18
N SER A 5 13.07 -10.48 4.55
CA SER A 5 14.36 -10.02 4.05
C SER A 5 14.79 -8.75 4.78
N PHE A 6 16.04 -8.73 5.22
CA PHE A 6 16.66 -7.60 5.91
C PHE A 6 17.82 -7.09 5.06
N PHE A 7 17.83 -5.79 4.80
CA PHE A 7 18.77 -5.16 3.89
C PHE A 7 19.77 -4.29 4.65
N MET A 8 20.94 -4.07 4.06
CA MET A 8 22.04 -3.30 4.70
C MET A 8 21.72 -1.81 4.88
N ASP A 9 20.73 -1.29 4.16
CA ASP A 9 20.21 0.08 4.32
C ASP A 9 19.18 0.20 5.46
N GLY A 10 18.86 -0.91 6.14
CA GLY A 10 17.85 -0.98 7.19
C GLY A 10 16.43 -1.24 6.68
N SER A 11 16.24 -1.40 5.36
CA SER A 11 14.94 -1.80 4.81
C SER A 11 14.57 -3.22 5.25
N ILE A 12 13.26 -3.47 5.40
CA ILE A 12 12.68 -4.78 5.71
C ILE A 12 11.63 -5.08 4.64
N ALA A 13 11.66 -6.28 4.06
CA ALA A 13 10.63 -6.76 3.15
C ALA A 13 9.95 -8.01 3.70
N VAL A 14 8.63 -8.07 3.53
CA VAL A 14 7.80 -9.24 3.81
C VAL A 14 7.17 -9.67 2.49
N GLU A 15 7.41 -10.91 2.08
CA GLU A 15 6.91 -11.46 0.82
C GLU A 15 6.15 -12.76 1.04
N VAL A 16 5.14 -12.98 0.21
CA VAL A 16 4.45 -14.27 0.10
C VAL A 16 4.41 -14.68 -1.37
N ARG A 17 4.75 -15.94 -1.64
CA ARG A 17 4.67 -16.56 -2.97
C ARG A 17 3.78 -17.78 -2.91
N ALA A 18 2.78 -17.85 -3.79
CA ALA A 18 1.88 -19.00 -3.94
C ALA A 18 2.39 -19.94 -5.03
N SER A 19 2.19 -21.25 -4.84
CA SER A 19 2.51 -22.32 -5.79
C SER A 19 1.66 -23.55 -5.45
N GLY A 20 1.90 -24.69 -6.09
CA GLY A 20 1.13 -25.91 -5.93
C GLY A 20 -0.09 -25.98 -6.85
N TYR A 21 -1.03 -26.87 -6.53
CA TYR A 21 -2.25 -27.06 -7.30
C TYR A 21 -3.32 -26.01 -6.96
N ILE A 22 -4.04 -25.56 -7.98
CA ILE A 22 -5.21 -24.70 -7.81
C ILE A 22 -6.41 -25.49 -7.28
N ARG A 23 -7.31 -24.81 -6.57
CA ARG A 23 -8.66 -25.32 -6.31
C ARG A 23 -9.50 -25.05 -7.55
N ALA A 24 -9.67 -26.08 -8.38
CA ALA A 24 -10.44 -25.99 -9.61
C ALA A 24 -11.95 -26.14 -9.38
N GLY A 25 -12.73 -25.74 -10.40
CA GLY A 25 -14.17 -25.99 -10.52
C GLY A 25 -14.50 -26.85 -11.74
N HIS A 26 -15.77 -27.24 -11.89
CA HIS A 26 -16.25 -27.92 -13.11
C HIS A 26 -16.53 -26.88 -14.21
N SER A 27 -16.09 -27.11 -15.45
CA SER A 27 -16.13 -26.08 -16.51
C SER A 27 -17.48 -25.89 -17.21
N ALA A 28 -18.52 -26.63 -16.85
CA ALA A 28 -19.83 -26.46 -17.48
C ALA A 28 -20.51 -25.19 -16.95
N HIS A 29 -20.82 -24.25 -17.85
CA HIS A 29 -21.50 -22.99 -17.55
C HIS A 29 -20.74 -22.07 -16.57
N ASP A 30 -19.40 -22.04 -16.66
CA ASP A 30 -18.50 -21.31 -15.74
C ASP A 30 -17.72 -20.19 -16.45
N GLU A 31 -18.17 -19.73 -17.62
CA GLU A 31 -17.42 -18.83 -18.50
C GLU A 31 -17.09 -17.47 -17.87
N ASP A 32 -17.94 -17.00 -16.94
CA ASP A 32 -17.75 -15.71 -16.26
C ASP A 32 -16.91 -15.83 -14.97
N SER A 33 -16.62 -17.04 -14.48
CA SER A 33 -15.97 -17.28 -13.19
C SER A 33 -14.62 -18.00 -13.30
N GLY A 34 -14.12 -18.23 -14.51
CA GLY A 34 -12.81 -18.81 -14.75
C GLY A 34 -12.54 -19.11 -16.22
N PHE A 35 -11.34 -19.65 -16.47
CA PHE A 35 -10.99 -20.18 -17.79
C PHE A 35 -11.01 -21.70 -17.75
N ARG A 36 -11.48 -22.34 -18.82
CA ARG A 36 -11.35 -23.79 -18.99
C ARG A 36 -9.88 -24.16 -19.20
N VAL A 37 -9.32 -24.97 -18.30
CA VAL A 37 -7.90 -25.38 -18.31
C VAL A 37 -7.69 -26.86 -18.61
N HIS A 38 -8.77 -27.66 -18.65
CA HIS A 38 -8.78 -29.05 -19.10
C HIS A 38 -10.19 -29.44 -19.57
N ASP A 39 -10.40 -30.68 -20.03
CA ASP A 39 -11.65 -31.19 -20.60
C ASP A 39 -12.91 -30.84 -19.79
N PHE A 40 -12.88 -30.92 -18.46
CA PHE A 40 -14.03 -30.60 -17.60
C PHE A 40 -13.65 -29.71 -16.42
N VAL A 41 -12.53 -28.99 -16.53
CA VAL A 41 -11.90 -28.27 -15.42
C VAL A 41 -11.82 -26.79 -15.70
N SER A 42 -12.39 -25.99 -14.81
CA SER A 42 -12.22 -24.54 -14.74
C SER A 42 -11.11 -24.18 -13.77
N GLY A 43 -10.35 -23.14 -14.12
CA GLY A 43 -9.30 -22.58 -13.28
C GLY A 43 -9.81 -21.81 -12.06
N SER A 44 -11.09 -21.40 -12.05
CA SER A 44 -11.81 -20.66 -11.00
C SER A 44 -11.05 -19.46 -10.39
N ILE A 45 -11.58 -18.25 -10.60
CA ILE A 45 -11.00 -17.04 -10.02
C ILE A 45 -11.09 -17.02 -8.48
N HIS A 46 -10.11 -16.45 -7.80
CA HIS A 46 -10.08 -16.29 -6.36
C HIS A 46 -9.08 -15.21 -5.93
N ASP A 47 -9.32 -14.58 -4.78
CA ASP A 47 -8.41 -13.61 -4.18
C ASP A 47 -7.52 -14.27 -3.12
N HIS A 48 -6.22 -13.97 -3.17
CA HIS A 48 -5.29 -14.28 -2.09
C HIS A 48 -5.05 -13.03 -1.24
N VAL A 49 -5.63 -13.00 -0.04
CA VAL A 49 -5.45 -11.90 0.92
C VAL A 49 -4.79 -12.45 2.18
N MET A 50 -3.62 -11.90 2.52
CA MET A 50 -2.88 -12.24 3.73
C MET A 50 -2.79 -11.00 4.62
N ASN A 51 -3.13 -11.13 5.90
CA ASN A 51 -3.00 -10.06 6.87
C ASN A 51 -1.69 -10.20 7.66
N PHE A 52 -1.01 -9.06 7.88
CA PHE A 52 0.18 -8.98 8.70
C PHE A 52 -0.02 -7.93 9.79
N LYS A 53 0.29 -8.29 11.04
CA LYS A 53 0.47 -7.30 12.11
C LYS A 53 1.87 -6.72 11.99
N VAL A 54 1.97 -5.39 11.92
CA VAL A 54 3.24 -4.66 11.91
C VAL A 54 3.22 -3.65 13.05
N ASP A 55 3.91 -3.97 14.13
CA ASP A 55 3.93 -3.23 15.39
C ASP A 55 5.19 -2.35 15.43
N PHE A 56 5.08 -1.12 14.92
CA PHE A 56 6.21 -0.19 14.85
C PHE A 56 6.34 0.60 16.15
N ASP A 57 7.50 0.50 16.79
CA ASP A 57 7.95 1.37 17.89
C ASP A 57 9.12 2.23 17.42
N ILE A 58 8.82 3.23 16.59
CA ILE A 58 9.81 4.18 16.08
C ILE A 58 10.29 5.05 17.24
N LEU A 59 11.46 4.68 17.79
CA LEU A 59 12.13 5.42 18.86
C LEU A 59 11.24 5.55 20.11
N GLY A 60 10.55 4.45 20.42
CA GLY A 60 9.51 4.40 21.45
C GLY A 60 8.11 4.23 20.84
N THR A 61 7.13 4.11 21.73
CA THR A 61 5.72 3.85 21.40
C THR A 61 4.88 5.06 20.93
N PRO A 62 5.20 6.34 21.22
CA PRO A 62 4.35 7.45 20.78
C PRO A 62 4.59 7.75 19.30
N ASN A 63 3.88 7.04 18.42
CA ASN A 63 4.01 7.18 16.98
C ASN A 63 2.71 7.69 16.34
N THR A 64 2.83 8.21 15.13
CA THR A 64 1.69 8.70 14.33
C THR A 64 1.87 8.31 12.87
N VAL A 65 0.77 7.96 12.21
CA VAL A 65 0.80 7.73 10.76
C VAL A 65 0.71 9.07 10.03
N GLN A 66 1.72 9.36 9.21
CA GLN A 66 1.75 10.50 8.31
C GLN A 66 1.47 10.04 6.87
N LEU A 67 0.58 10.76 6.19
CA LEU A 67 0.30 10.61 4.78
C LEU A 67 0.95 11.75 4.01
N LEU A 68 1.94 11.42 3.17
CA LEU A 68 2.65 12.35 2.32
C LEU A 68 2.21 12.17 0.86
N ARG A 69 1.45 13.13 0.34
CA ARG A 69 0.84 13.02 -0.99
C ARG A 69 1.50 13.95 -2.00
N LYS A 70 1.77 13.44 -3.20
CA LYS A 70 2.17 14.22 -4.38
C LYS A 70 0.91 14.64 -5.12
N VAL A 71 0.65 15.94 -5.20
CA VAL A 71 -0.56 16.46 -5.87
C VAL A 71 -0.18 17.44 -6.99
N PRO A 72 -0.85 17.39 -8.16
CA PRO A 72 -0.64 18.35 -9.23
C PRO A 72 -1.17 19.73 -8.82
N VAL A 73 -0.47 20.79 -9.20
CA VAL A 73 -0.87 22.18 -8.96
C VAL A 73 -0.43 23.08 -10.11
N SER A 74 -1.20 24.14 -10.36
CA SER A 74 -0.72 25.28 -11.14
C SER A 74 -0.38 26.42 -10.19
N ARG A 75 0.87 26.92 -10.25
CA ARG A 75 1.38 27.94 -9.32
C ARG A 75 2.36 28.88 -10.00
N SER A 76 2.31 30.17 -9.64
CA SER A 76 3.35 31.15 -9.95
C SER A 76 4.42 31.18 -8.85
N TYR A 77 5.67 31.43 -9.24
CA TYR A 77 6.81 31.54 -8.34
C TYR A 77 7.37 32.97 -8.37
N PRO A 78 8.10 33.43 -7.34
CA PRO A 78 8.71 34.77 -7.34
C PRO A 78 9.54 35.06 -8.59
N TRP A 79 10.21 34.04 -9.12
CA TRP A 79 11.05 34.11 -10.32
C TRP A 79 10.28 33.86 -11.64
N SER A 80 8.98 33.54 -11.61
CA SER A 80 8.24 33.19 -12.82
C SER A 80 7.64 34.40 -13.56
N GLY A 81 7.86 35.62 -13.06
CA GLY A 81 7.37 36.85 -13.70
C GLY A 81 5.84 36.85 -13.87
N GLY A 82 5.11 36.36 -12.87
CA GLY A 82 3.65 36.26 -12.89
C GLY A 82 3.10 35.05 -13.67
N LYS A 83 3.92 34.33 -14.44
CA LYS A 83 3.47 33.17 -15.22
C LYS A 83 3.28 31.94 -14.33
N ALA A 84 2.10 31.32 -14.41
CA ALA A 84 1.81 30.06 -13.71
C ALA A 84 2.53 28.88 -14.37
N ARG A 85 2.98 27.92 -13.57
CA ARG A 85 3.56 26.65 -14.02
C ARG A 85 2.74 25.48 -13.49
N ASN A 86 2.40 24.56 -14.38
CA ASN A 86 1.84 23.26 -14.00
C ASN A 86 2.97 22.38 -13.48
N THR A 87 2.86 21.99 -12.22
CA THR A 87 3.89 21.29 -11.46
C THR A 87 3.22 20.44 -10.38
N MET A 88 3.98 20.00 -9.38
CA MET A 88 3.47 19.23 -8.24
C MET A 88 3.92 19.85 -6.92
N LYS A 89 3.19 19.52 -5.85
CA LYS A 89 3.59 19.81 -4.48
C LYS A 89 3.38 18.60 -3.58
N LEU A 90 4.02 18.64 -2.42
CA LEU A 90 3.74 17.71 -1.33
C LEU A 90 2.67 18.28 -0.42
N THR A 91 1.66 17.49 -0.08
CA THR A 91 0.77 17.75 1.05
C THR A 91 1.04 16.73 2.14
N ARG A 92 1.02 17.20 3.39
CA ARG A 92 1.29 16.40 4.59
C ARG A 92 0.04 16.41 5.44
N SER A 93 -0.42 15.23 5.86
CA SER A 93 -1.50 15.09 6.83
C SER A 93 -1.18 13.96 7.79
N PHE A 94 -1.81 13.95 8.95
CA PHE A 94 -1.70 12.86 9.92
C PHE A 94 -3.04 12.12 10.03
N VAL A 95 -2.96 10.81 10.27
CA VAL A 95 -4.11 10.03 10.72
C VAL A 95 -4.23 10.27 12.22
N ASP A 96 -5.34 10.86 12.64
CA ASP A 96 -5.59 11.34 14.00
C ASP A 96 -6.58 10.47 14.78
N SER A 97 -7.25 9.53 14.12
CA SER A 97 -8.20 8.62 14.76
C SER A 97 -8.29 7.28 14.02
N GLU A 98 -8.75 6.26 14.74
CA GLU A 98 -8.99 4.92 14.19
C GLU A 98 -10.11 4.91 13.15
N ASP A 99 -11.11 5.80 13.27
CA ASP A 99 -12.18 5.94 12.27
C ASP A 99 -11.65 6.31 10.88
N ARG A 100 -10.47 6.96 10.82
CA ARG A 100 -9.81 7.39 9.59
C ARG A 100 -8.55 6.57 9.26
N SER A 101 -8.31 5.48 9.96
CA SER A 101 -7.10 4.65 9.80
C SER A 101 -7.24 3.54 8.75
N ARG A 102 -8.44 3.32 8.21
CA ARG A 102 -8.71 2.34 7.14
C ARG A 102 -8.63 3.03 5.78
N PHE A 103 -7.64 2.68 4.97
CA PHE A 103 -7.45 3.25 3.63
C PHE A 103 -6.73 2.29 2.69
N ASN A 104 -6.91 2.53 1.39
CA ASN A 104 -6.19 1.84 0.32
C ASN A 104 -4.95 2.63 -0.13
N TRP A 105 -4.08 1.96 -0.90
CA TRP A 105 -2.98 2.63 -1.59
C TRP A 105 -3.51 3.66 -2.58
N GLY A 106 -2.91 4.85 -2.58
CA GLY A 106 -3.32 5.93 -3.49
C GLY A 106 -3.05 5.60 -4.96
N PRO A 107 -3.85 6.14 -5.89
CA PRO A 107 -3.67 5.91 -7.32
C PRO A 107 -2.28 6.40 -7.77
N ASN A 108 -1.71 5.75 -8.77
CA ASN A 108 -0.40 6.13 -9.32
C ASN A 108 0.75 6.20 -8.27
N GLY A 109 0.60 5.52 -7.12
CA GLY A 109 1.56 5.62 -6.03
C GLY A 109 1.78 7.06 -5.55
N ASP A 110 0.72 7.87 -5.56
CA ASP A 110 0.78 9.30 -5.23
C ASP A 110 0.95 9.56 -3.72
N THR A 111 0.55 8.60 -2.88
CA THR A 111 0.51 8.70 -1.43
C THR A 111 1.55 7.78 -0.81
N GLN A 112 2.47 8.36 -0.04
CA GLN A 112 3.37 7.61 0.83
C GLN A 112 2.76 7.52 2.24
N VAL A 113 2.85 6.35 2.86
CA VAL A 113 2.41 6.07 4.22
C VAL A 113 3.65 5.93 5.10
N LEU A 114 3.77 6.79 6.11
CA LEU A 114 4.91 6.80 7.02
C LEU A 114 4.42 6.59 8.44
N VAL A 115 5.11 5.76 9.21
CA VAL A 115 4.97 5.71 10.67
C VAL A 115 6.11 6.51 11.24
N VAL A 116 5.80 7.61 11.93
CA VAL A 116 6.77 8.58 12.42
C VAL A 116 6.63 8.81 13.91
N ASN A 117 7.70 9.24 14.56
CA ASN A 117 7.67 9.79 15.89
C ASN A 117 7.79 11.33 15.79
N GLN A 118 6.78 12.05 16.28
CA GLN A 118 6.70 13.51 16.14
C GLN A 118 7.61 14.26 17.12
N ASP A 119 7.99 13.61 18.22
CA ASP A 119 8.88 14.16 19.25
C ASP A 119 10.36 13.96 18.87
N GLU A 120 10.64 13.01 17.98
CA GLU A 120 11.99 12.62 17.57
C GLU A 120 12.31 13.10 16.14
N LYS A 121 12.98 14.24 16.04
CA LYS A 121 13.41 14.83 14.77
C LYS A 121 14.85 14.49 14.43
N ASN A 122 15.16 14.39 13.14
CA ASN A 122 16.54 14.32 12.67
C ASN A 122 17.23 15.70 12.76
N SER A 123 18.51 15.76 12.39
CA SER A 123 19.33 16.99 12.40
C SER A 123 18.79 18.14 11.53
N TYR A 124 17.81 17.86 10.67
CA TYR A 124 17.19 18.84 9.77
C TYR A 124 15.76 19.21 10.19
N GLY A 125 15.28 18.70 11.33
CA GLY A 125 13.95 19.01 11.85
C GLY A 125 12.81 18.16 11.27
N GLU A 126 13.11 17.14 10.48
CA GLU A 126 12.10 16.21 9.93
C GLU A 126 11.87 15.03 10.87
N PHE A 127 10.62 14.58 10.98
CA PHE A 127 10.25 13.45 11.85
C PHE A 127 10.94 12.16 11.42
N ARG A 128 11.53 11.45 12.38
CA ARG A 128 12.15 10.14 12.14
C ARG A 128 11.05 9.09 12.00
N GLY A 129 11.21 8.14 11.08
CA GLY A 129 10.16 7.16 10.78
C GLY A 129 10.54 6.12 9.75
N TYR A 130 9.62 5.18 9.53
CA TYR A 130 9.67 4.19 8.46
C TYR A 130 8.54 4.44 7.47
N ARG A 131 8.84 4.26 6.18
CA ARG A 131 7.83 4.25 5.13
C ARG A 131 7.34 2.82 4.91
N ILE A 132 6.02 2.64 4.86
CA ILE A 132 5.38 1.41 4.40
C ILE A 132 5.03 1.58 2.92
N GLN A 133 5.40 0.61 2.08
CA GLN A 133 5.13 0.67 0.65
C GLN A 133 4.86 -0.73 0.05
N PRO A 134 4.00 -0.83 -0.98
CA PRO A 134 3.83 -2.06 -1.73
C PRO A 134 5.13 -2.40 -2.48
N TYR A 135 5.72 -3.57 -2.19
CA TYR A 135 6.98 -4.00 -2.82
C TYR A 135 6.75 -4.80 -4.11
N ALA A 136 5.87 -5.82 -4.08
CA ALA A 136 5.67 -6.76 -5.19
C ALA A 136 4.24 -6.73 -5.78
N GLY A 137 3.51 -5.63 -5.61
CA GLY A 137 2.09 -5.52 -5.94
C GLY A 137 1.19 -6.07 -4.81
N LEU A 138 0.08 -5.39 -4.54
CA LEU A 138 -0.86 -5.74 -3.47
C LEU A 138 -2.30 -5.54 -3.95
N LEU A 139 -3.22 -6.31 -3.37
CA LEU A 139 -4.66 -6.20 -3.54
C LEU A 139 -5.35 -6.41 -2.19
N HIS A 140 -6.63 -6.06 -2.11
CA HIS A 140 -7.52 -6.44 -1.02
C HIS A 140 -8.65 -7.30 -1.58
N LEU A 141 -9.47 -7.88 -0.70
CA LEU A 141 -10.62 -8.68 -1.11
C LEU A 141 -11.52 -7.89 -2.08
N THR A 142 -11.83 -8.48 -3.22
CA THR A 142 -12.69 -7.91 -4.25
C THR A 142 -14.16 -7.97 -3.82
N VAL A 143 -14.58 -9.10 -3.24
CA VAL A 143 -15.95 -9.33 -2.78
C VAL A 143 -16.27 -8.40 -1.60
N GLN A 144 -17.40 -7.70 -1.69
CA GLN A 144 -17.97 -6.91 -0.60
C GLN A 144 -19.13 -7.68 0.03
N ASP A 145 -19.29 -7.55 1.34
CA ASP A 145 -20.39 -8.17 2.10
C ASP A 145 -20.56 -9.67 1.79
N SER A 146 -19.45 -10.43 1.89
CA SER A 146 -19.44 -11.89 1.70
C SER A 146 -20.56 -12.55 2.49
N SER A 147 -21.32 -13.42 1.83
CA SER A 147 -22.36 -14.25 2.44
C SER A 147 -21.82 -15.51 3.10
N ASN A 148 -20.53 -15.80 2.91
CA ASN A 148 -19.79 -16.87 3.57
C ASN A 148 -18.90 -16.30 4.69
#